data_AF-A0A7I9ZXC9-F1
#
_entry.id   AF-A0A7I9ZXC9-F1
#
_cell.length_a   1.000
_cell.length_b   1.000
_cell.length_c   1.000
_cell.angle_alpha   90.00
_cell.angle_beta   90.00
_cell.angle_gamma   90.00
#
_symmetry.space_group_name_H-M   'P 1'
#
loop_
_entity.id
_entity.type
_entity.pdbx_description
1 polymer ?
#
loop_
_entity_poly.entity_id
_entity_poly.type
_entity_poly.pdbx_seq_one_letter_code
_entity_poly.pdbx_strand_id
1 'polypeptide(L)'
;MGTYDEILGTGNNPPKGSQEWHEQQQNGSSASPSAKDTGQETVTAPAPAATGSKPDTVETPPAQQDASSGSLSYAELFKQLNPYKPPTEEELAKERKKQKREQIFAAIGDGISALSNLFFTTQYAPNMYTGKDTASGKVKVKYDRLMKERNANARAYASGLIGAMQADDAKADGERKWLRQLGIDKKNDDRYNEGIQHRNERERVADQRYSDEFARKKERDKVDDDKWQKSFDENKRKADRTHNLAVQTQKDNKDLREKQIKATGARSARGKQLGFSDGDGNQVSIYENVWKGSMQQVYDVMLSDLAPQDEKERRSFERQMKKLDTQQKKEDYVKQNWHKSSKAAAIMMSLSKLDPATMTSGIDEGLGWGRNSGNNNETDW
;
A
#
# COMPACT_ATOMS: atom_id res chain seq x y z
N MET A 1 33.57 11.27 15.42
CA MET A 1 33.75 9.80 15.39
C MET A 1 34.06 9.37 16.80
N GLY A 2 33.27 8.46 17.40
CA GLY A 2 33.34 8.08 18.82
C GLY A 2 32.88 9.19 19.78
N THR A 3 31.72 9.13 20.45
CA THR A 3 31.31 8.25 21.58
C THR A 3 32.09 8.53 22.86
N TYR A 4 31.54 9.41 23.71
CA TYR A 4 31.88 9.49 25.13
C TYR A 4 30.93 8.54 25.89
N ASP A 5 31.44 7.40 26.32
CA ASP A 5 30.69 6.42 27.11
C ASP A 5 31.64 5.68 28.07
N GLU A 6 32.22 6.46 28.99
CA GLU A 6 33.07 5.97 30.09
C GLU A 6 33.05 7.01 31.23
N ILE A 7 33.45 6.60 32.44
CA ILE A 7 33.36 7.38 33.70
C ILE A 7 31.90 7.58 34.21
N LEU A 8 31.26 6.49 34.64
CA LEU A 8 30.99 6.26 36.08
C LEU A 8 30.52 4.80 36.27
N GLY A 9 31.24 4.05 37.11
CA GLY A 9 31.24 2.58 37.05
C GLY A 9 29.98 1.86 37.53
N THR A 10 29.54 0.87 36.75
CA THR A 10 28.59 -0.17 37.17
C THR A 10 29.29 -1.25 38.02
N GLY A 11 28.73 -1.62 39.17
CA GLY A 11 29.29 -2.68 40.01
C GLY A 11 28.32 -3.31 41.02
N ASN A 12 28.04 -4.60 40.80
CA ASN A 12 27.54 -5.60 41.75
C ASN A 12 26.12 -5.49 42.36
N ASN A 13 25.34 -6.54 42.07
CA ASN A 13 24.17 -7.08 42.78
C ASN A 13 24.39 -8.61 42.88
N PRO A 14 23.68 -9.39 43.73
CA PRO A 14 22.93 -9.07 44.95
C PRO A 14 23.44 -9.91 46.16
N PRO A 15 22.65 -10.09 47.24
CA PRO A 15 22.10 -11.44 47.46
C PRO A 15 20.63 -11.48 47.93
N LYS A 16 20.13 -12.69 48.22
CA LYS A 16 18.71 -13.01 48.52
C LYS A 16 18.34 -12.74 49.99
N GLY A 17 17.06 -12.46 50.25
CA GLY A 17 16.53 -12.17 51.59
C GLY A 17 16.08 -13.39 52.41
N SER A 18 15.56 -13.12 53.60
CA SER A 18 15.00 -14.10 54.56
C SER A 18 14.15 -13.40 55.63
N GLN A 19 13.12 -14.11 56.13
CA GLN A 19 12.33 -13.83 57.34
C GLN A 19 11.41 -12.59 57.28
N GLU A 20 10.08 -12.65 57.44
CA GLU A 20 9.18 -13.34 58.42
C GLU A 20 8.81 -12.45 59.63
N TRP A 21 7.70 -12.82 60.29
CA TRP A 21 7.05 -12.16 61.45
C TRP A 21 6.30 -10.86 61.13
N HIS A 22 5.02 -10.68 61.50
CA HIS A 22 3.99 -11.54 62.12
C HIS A 22 2.62 -10.81 61.95
N GLU A 23 1.41 -11.37 62.04
CA GLU A 23 0.98 -12.76 62.26
C GLU A 23 -0.46 -13.02 61.73
N GLN A 24 -0.76 -14.29 61.47
CA GLN A 24 -2.03 -15.05 61.64
C GLN A 24 -3.37 -14.29 61.78
N GLN A 25 -4.32 -14.45 60.83
CA GLN A 25 -5.36 -15.51 60.74
C GLN A 25 -6.64 -15.20 61.59
N GLN A 26 -7.84 -15.73 61.34
CA GLN A 26 -8.29 -16.85 60.49
C GLN A 26 -9.76 -16.67 60.03
N ASN A 27 -10.18 -17.42 58.99
CA ASN A 27 -11.54 -17.95 58.66
C ASN A 27 -12.84 -17.16 58.99
N GLY A 28 -13.89 -17.21 58.15
CA GLY A 28 -14.08 -17.92 56.88
C GLY A 28 -15.58 -18.16 56.56
N SER A 29 -15.89 -18.67 55.36
CA SER A 29 -17.24 -18.97 54.83
C SER A 29 -18.19 -17.77 54.61
N SER A 30 -19.14 -17.79 53.67
CA SER A 30 -19.34 -18.66 52.49
C SER A 30 -20.36 -18.04 51.51
N ALA A 31 -20.27 -18.44 50.23
CA ALA A 31 -21.31 -18.49 49.18
C ALA A 31 -22.43 -17.41 49.09
N SER A 32 -22.56 -16.79 47.91
CA SER A 32 -23.82 -16.16 47.46
C SER A 32 -24.94 -17.19 47.22
N PRO A 33 -26.21 -16.77 47.23
CA PRO A 33 -26.93 -16.71 45.94
C PRO A 33 -27.81 -15.45 45.79
N SER A 34 -28.52 -15.34 44.65
CA SER A 34 -29.41 -14.20 44.32
C SER A 34 -30.76 -14.68 43.75
N ALA A 35 -31.86 -14.07 44.21
CA ALA A 35 -33.26 -14.16 43.75
C ALA A 35 -33.96 -12.86 44.21
N LYS A 36 -34.85 -12.19 43.45
CA LYS A 36 -36.21 -12.57 43.01
C LYS A 36 -37.19 -12.84 44.17
N ASP A 37 -38.42 -12.32 44.22
CA ASP A 37 -39.24 -11.72 43.13
C ASP A 37 -40.37 -10.77 43.63
N THR A 38 -40.96 -10.00 42.68
CA THR A 38 -42.34 -9.47 42.59
C THR A 38 -43.05 -8.74 43.76
N GLY A 39 -43.71 -7.61 43.42
CA GLY A 39 -44.77 -6.97 44.21
C GLY A 39 -45.30 -5.69 43.54
N GLN A 40 -46.42 -5.78 42.79
CA GLN A 40 -47.09 -4.65 42.13
C GLN A 40 -48.36 -4.24 42.90
N GLU A 41 -48.76 -2.95 42.83
CA GLU A 41 -50.03 -2.54 42.21
C GLU A 41 -50.18 -1.00 42.14
N THR A 42 -51.08 -0.52 41.28
CA THR A 42 -51.33 0.91 41.00
C THR A 42 -52.82 1.22 40.95
N VAL A 43 -53.24 2.37 41.48
CA VAL A 43 -54.62 2.88 41.32
C VAL A 43 -54.66 4.40 41.05
N THR A 44 -54.95 4.70 39.79
CA THR A 44 -55.89 5.71 39.25
C THR A 44 -56.00 7.12 39.88
N ALA A 45 -55.86 8.15 39.03
CA ALA A 45 -56.30 9.52 39.27
C ALA A 45 -57.67 9.82 38.60
N PRO A 46 -58.32 10.96 38.93
CA PRO A 46 -58.69 11.90 37.87
C PRO A 46 -58.49 13.40 38.22
N ALA A 47 -58.53 14.26 37.19
CA ALA A 47 -58.45 15.73 37.23
C ALA A 47 -59.82 16.36 36.80
N PRO A 48 -60.02 17.65 36.38
CA PRO A 48 -59.11 18.77 35.98
C PRO A 48 -59.07 19.88 37.08
N ALA A 49 -58.90 21.22 36.91
CA ALA A 49 -58.83 22.19 35.79
C ALA A 49 -58.19 23.52 36.33
N ALA A 50 -57.95 24.66 35.63
CA ALA A 50 -57.94 25.08 34.22
C ALA A 50 -57.28 26.50 34.09
N THR A 51 -56.87 26.91 32.87
CA THR A 51 -56.47 28.29 32.43
C THR A 51 -55.28 29.01 33.13
N GLY A 52 -54.44 29.79 32.44
CA GLY A 52 -54.32 30.07 31.00
C GLY A 52 -53.36 31.22 30.64
N SER A 53 -53.24 31.52 29.34
CA SER A 53 -52.62 32.72 28.72
C SER A 53 -51.08 32.85 28.64
N LYS A 54 -50.61 33.41 27.50
CA LYS A 54 -49.25 33.93 27.27
C LYS A 54 -49.09 35.36 27.84
N PRO A 55 -47.88 35.94 27.83
CA PRO A 55 -47.61 36.93 26.77
C PRO A 55 -46.20 36.82 26.13
N ASP A 56 -46.03 37.45 24.97
CA ASP A 56 -44.73 37.73 24.34
C ASP A 56 -44.13 39.04 24.91
N THR A 57 -42.82 39.08 25.18
CA THR A 57 -42.01 40.31 25.34
C THR A 57 -40.59 40.04 24.85
N VAL A 58 -39.96 41.03 24.22
CA VAL A 58 -38.59 40.95 23.69
C VAL A 58 -37.57 41.37 24.74
N GLU A 59 -36.59 40.51 25.04
CA GLU A 59 -35.38 40.91 25.76
C GLU A 59 -34.10 40.55 24.99
N THR A 60 -33.33 41.62 24.74
CA THR A 60 -31.87 41.80 24.85
C THR A 60 -31.00 40.57 25.20
N PRO A 61 -29.78 40.42 24.62
CA PRO A 61 -28.91 39.27 24.88
C PRO A 61 -28.64 39.02 26.37
N PRO A 62 -28.46 37.75 26.80
CA PRO A 62 -28.23 37.42 28.19
C PRO A 62 -26.91 38.02 28.69
N ALA A 63 -27.03 39.12 29.44
CA ALA A 63 -25.95 39.62 30.27
C ALA A 63 -25.53 38.50 31.24
N GLN A 64 -24.22 38.39 31.43
CA GLN A 64 -23.57 37.30 32.17
C GLN A 64 -24.23 37.10 33.54
N GLN A 65 -24.83 35.93 33.77
CA GLN A 65 -25.39 35.57 35.07
C GLN A 65 -24.25 35.37 36.06
N ASP A 66 -23.91 36.42 36.80
CA ASP A 66 -23.02 36.33 37.95
C ASP A 66 -23.61 35.33 38.94
N ALA A 67 -22.95 34.20 39.12
CA ALA A 67 -23.35 33.12 40.02
C ALA A 67 -23.09 33.47 41.50
N SER A 68 -23.48 34.67 41.91
CA SER A 68 -23.52 35.12 43.30
C SER A 68 -24.73 34.47 44.00
N SER A 69 -24.64 33.15 44.21
CA SER A 69 -25.71 32.31 44.75
C SER A 69 -25.88 32.45 46.27
N GLY A 70 -26.03 33.68 46.76
CA GLY A 70 -26.53 33.99 48.11
C GLY A 70 -25.63 33.58 49.29
N SER A 71 -24.47 33.00 49.06
CA SER A 71 -23.54 32.62 50.13
C SER A 71 -22.85 33.87 50.69
N LEU A 72 -23.25 34.28 51.89
CA LEU A 72 -22.50 35.23 52.73
C LEU A 72 -21.02 34.86 52.74
N SER A 73 -20.14 35.85 52.58
CA SER A 73 -18.69 35.63 52.68
C SER A 73 -18.34 35.01 54.04
N TYR A 74 -17.24 34.25 54.14
CA TYR A 74 -16.77 33.73 55.42
C TYR A 74 -16.60 34.86 56.44
N ALA A 75 -16.14 36.03 56.01
CA ALA A 75 -16.03 37.23 56.83
C ALA A 75 -17.39 37.78 57.34
N GLU A 76 -18.47 37.68 56.57
CA GLU A 76 -19.83 38.06 56.98
C GLU A 76 -20.49 37.00 57.87
N LEU A 77 -20.36 35.73 57.50
CA LEU A 77 -20.80 34.60 58.30
C LEU A 77 -20.13 34.62 59.69
N PHE A 78 -18.83 34.94 59.74
CA PHE A 78 -18.10 35.14 61.00
C PHE A 78 -18.67 36.31 61.81
N LYS A 79 -18.98 37.46 61.19
CA LYS A 79 -19.63 38.60 61.89
C LYS A 79 -21.02 38.26 62.41
N GLN A 80 -21.77 37.42 61.72
CA GLN A 80 -23.14 37.02 62.09
C GLN A 80 -23.17 35.93 63.17
N LEU A 81 -22.23 34.98 63.13
CA LEU A 81 -22.17 33.84 64.05
C LEU A 81 -21.50 34.17 65.40
N ASN A 82 -20.66 35.21 65.47
CA ASN A 82 -19.95 35.55 66.71
C ASN A 82 -20.84 36.32 67.71
N PRO A 83 -20.98 35.85 68.97
CA PRO A 83 -21.72 36.57 70.01
C PRO A 83 -20.97 37.81 70.54
N TYR A 84 -19.65 37.91 70.34
CA TYR A 84 -18.86 39.07 70.74
C TYR A 84 -18.88 40.14 69.65
N LYS A 85 -19.70 41.16 69.84
CA LYS A 85 -19.59 42.43 69.09
C LYS A 85 -18.50 43.30 69.74
N PRO A 86 -17.59 43.92 68.98
CA PRO A 86 -16.56 44.79 69.55
C PRO A 86 -17.21 45.99 70.28
N PRO A 87 -16.90 46.23 71.57
CA PRO A 87 -17.49 47.33 72.33
C PRO A 87 -17.22 48.69 71.70
N THR A 88 -18.28 49.48 71.51
CA THR A 88 -18.16 50.82 70.94
C THR A 88 -17.52 51.80 71.93
N GLU A 89 -16.89 52.85 71.41
CA GLU A 89 -16.04 53.75 72.21
C GLU A 89 -16.80 54.45 73.34
N GLU A 90 -18.10 54.73 73.15
CA GLU A 90 -18.97 55.28 74.19
C GLU A 90 -19.17 54.32 75.37
N GLU A 91 -19.31 53.03 75.12
CA GLU A 91 -19.52 52.03 76.17
C GLU A 91 -18.24 51.87 76.98
N LEU A 92 -17.08 51.80 76.31
CA LEU A 92 -15.77 51.84 76.95
C LEU A 92 -15.57 53.13 77.78
N ALA A 93 -16.10 54.27 77.34
CA ALA A 93 -16.07 55.52 78.12
C ALA A 93 -17.00 55.49 79.34
N LYS A 94 -18.22 54.94 79.21
CA LYS A 94 -19.19 54.76 80.31
C LYS A 94 -18.65 53.77 81.37
N GLU A 95 -18.01 52.69 80.93
CA GLU A 95 -17.31 51.73 81.80
C GLU A 95 -16.05 52.30 82.46
N ARG A 96 -15.18 53.01 81.74
CA ARG A 96 -14.01 53.68 82.35
C ARG A 96 -14.42 54.68 83.43
N LYS A 97 -15.58 55.35 83.27
CA LYS A 97 -16.18 56.18 84.33
C LYS A 97 -16.69 55.33 85.51
N LYS A 98 -17.24 54.12 85.28
CA LYS A 98 -17.61 53.17 86.36
C LYS A 98 -16.39 52.62 87.10
N GLN A 99 -15.34 52.21 86.37
CA GLN A 99 -14.04 51.77 86.91
C GLN A 99 -13.44 52.82 87.86
N LYS A 100 -13.33 54.07 87.41
CA LYS A 100 -12.83 55.17 88.25
C LYS A 100 -13.68 55.38 89.50
N ARG A 101 -15.02 55.29 89.42
CA ARG A 101 -15.89 55.39 90.61
C ARG A 101 -15.68 54.22 91.58
N GLU A 102 -15.71 52.97 91.11
CA GLU A 102 -15.50 51.80 91.97
C GLU A 102 -14.10 51.82 92.63
N GLN A 103 -13.06 52.26 91.90
CA GLN A 103 -11.71 52.45 92.44
C GLN A 103 -11.65 53.55 93.52
N ILE A 104 -12.31 54.69 93.30
CA ILE A 104 -12.38 55.80 94.27
C ILE A 104 -13.15 55.37 95.53
N PHE A 105 -14.32 54.74 95.39
CA PHE A 105 -15.08 54.25 96.55
C PHE A 105 -14.31 53.20 97.34
N ALA A 106 -13.58 52.29 96.67
CA ALA A 106 -12.74 51.30 97.34
C ALA A 106 -11.57 51.94 98.10
N ALA A 107 -10.90 52.94 97.50
CA ALA A 107 -9.82 53.67 98.17
C ALA A 107 -10.32 54.52 99.36
N ILE A 108 -11.52 55.12 99.26
CA ILE A 108 -12.18 55.80 100.38
C ILE A 108 -12.55 54.79 101.48
N GLY A 109 -13.08 53.62 101.11
CA GLY A 109 -13.37 52.54 102.05
C GLY A 109 -12.13 52.07 102.81
N ASP A 110 -11.03 51.80 102.11
CA ASP A 110 -9.74 51.45 102.72
C ASP A 110 -9.20 52.57 103.64
N GLY A 111 -9.34 53.84 103.22
CA GLY A 111 -8.95 55.01 104.02
C GLY A 111 -9.78 55.17 105.30
N ILE A 112 -11.11 54.99 105.22
CA ILE A 112 -11.99 54.99 106.39
C ILE A 112 -11.67 53.79 107.29
N SER A 113 -11.40 52.61 106.74
CA SER A 113 -10.98 51.44 107.53
C SER A 113 -9.64 51.67 108.25
N ALA A 114 -8.66 52.30 107.61
CA ALA A 114 -7.38 52.64 108.21
C ALA A 114 -7.53 53.69 109.33
N LEU A 115 -8.32 54.74 109.12
CA LEU A 115 -8.59 55.80 110.10
C LEU A 115 -9.45 55.30 111.27
N SER A 116 -10.45 54.46 111.00
CA SER A 116 -11.27 53.80 112.02
C SER A 116 -10.44 52.88 112.90
N ASN A 117 -9.59 52.05 112.28
CA ASN A 117 -8.63 51.22 113.01
C ASN A 117 -7.68 52.07 113.87
N LEU A 118 -7.10 53.15 113.31
CA LEU A 118 -6.26 54.08 114.08
C LEU A 118 -7.00 54.61 115.32
N PHE A 119 -8.24 55.08 115.15
CA PHE A 119 -9.09 55.59 116.24
C PHE A 119 -9.39 54.53 117.30
N PHE A 120 -9.72 53.29 116.93
CA PHE A 120 -9.97 52.23 117.92
C PHE A 120 -8.67 51.75 118.60
N THR A 121 -7.51 51.79 117.93
CA THR A 121 -6.23 51.45 118.58
C THR A 121 -5.82 52.44 119.68
N THR A 122 -6.26 53.70 119.66
CA THR A 122 -6.04 54.62 120.79
C THR A 122 -6.93 54.28 122.00
N GLN A 123 -7.98 53.48 121.81
CA GLN A 123 -8.88 52.95 122.84
C GLN A 123 -8.48 51.53 123.27
N TYR A 124 -7.20 51.18 123.18
CA TYR A 124 -6.62 49.86 123.50
C TYR A 124 -7.14 48.66 122.67
N ALA A 125 -7.88 48.88 121.58
CA ALA A 125 -8.26 47.77 120.68
C ALA A 125 -7.04 47.26 119.86
N PRO A 126 -6.95 45.96 119.54
CA PRO A 126 -5.90 45.42 118.68
C PRO A 126 -5.92 46.02 117.26
N ASN A 127 -4.74 46.22 116.67
CA ASN A 127 -4.60 46.67 115.28
C ASN A 127 -5.03 45.56 114.30
N MET A 128 -6.14 45.78 113.58
CA MET A 128 -6.71 44.87 112.57
C MET A 128 -6.45 45.32 111.13
N TYR A 129 -5.88 46.51 110.90
CA TYR A 129 -5.55 46.98 109.55
C TYR A 129 -4.22 46.37 109.06
N THR A 130 -4.32 45.27 108.32
CA THR A 130 -3.16 44.53 107.78
C THR A 130 -2.64 45.08 106.44
N GLY A 131 -3.41 45.94 105.76
CA GLY A 131 -3.13 46.46 104.41
C GLY A 131 -3.15 45.44 103.26
N LYS A 132 -3.19 44.13 103.56
CA LYS A 132 -3.05 43.03 102.58
C LYS A 132 -4.37 42.60 101.93
N ASP A 133 -5.50 42.90 102.57
CA ASP A 133 -6.85 42.47 102.17
C ASP A 133 -7.75 43.61 101.68
N THR A 134 -7.15 44.74 101.29
CA THR A 134 -7.82 45.99 100.89
C THR A 134 -8.88 45.82 99.78
N ALA A 135 -9.95 46.61 99.89
CA ALA A 135 -11.02 46.69 98.90
C ALA A 135 -10.47 47.18 97.56
N SER A 136 -9.57 48.16 97.56
CA SER A 136 -8.92 48.67 96.33
C SER A 136 -8.01 47.63 95.68
N GLY A 137 -7.36 46.75 96.46
CA GLY A 137 -6.63 45.59 95.93
C GLY A 137 -7.55 44.62 95.18
N LYS A 138 -8.68 44.25 95.80
CA LYS A 138 -9.68 43.36 95.20
C LYS A 138 -10.34 43.98 93.96
N VAL A 139 -10.59 45.29 93.94
CA VAL A 139 -11.12 46.03 92.78
C VAL A 139 -10.11 46.13 91.62
N LYS A 140 -8.80 46.29 91.90
CA LYS A 140 -7.76 46.22 90.86
C LYS A 140 -7.76 44.85 90.16
N VAL A 141 -7.60 43.76 90.93
CA VAL A 141 -7.57 42.39 90.39
C VAL A 141 -8.83 42.05 89.57
N LYS A 142 -10.01 42.49 90.02
CA LYS A 142 -11.27 42.39 89.26
C LYS A 142 -11.18 43.03 87.88
N TYR A 143 -10.66 44.26 87.79
CA TYR A 143 -10.58 44.98 86.52
C TYR A 143 -9.38 44.58 85.65
N ASP A 144 -8.25 44.19 86.23
CA ASP A 144 -7.10 43.64 85.50
C ASP A 144 -7.51 42.32 84.79
N ARG A 145 -8.27 41.46 85.49
CA ARG A 145 -8.89 40.27 84.91
C ARG A 145 -9.86 40.62 83.78
N LEU A 146 -10.80 41.54 84.01
CA LEU A 146 -11.81 41.94 83.03
C LEU A 146 -11.18 42.58 81.77
N MET A 147 -10.13 43.37 81.94
CA MET A 147 -9.35 43.92 80.83
C MET A 147 -8.57 42.84 80.07
N LYS A 148 -8.02 41.83 80.76
CA LYS A 148 -7.35 40.68 80.13
C LYS A 148 -8.34 39.83 79.31
N GLU A 149 -9.51 39.53 79.87
CA GLU A 149 -10.59 38.78 79.21
C GLU A 149 -11.12 39.54 77.97
N ARG A 150 -11.35 40.86 78.10
CA ARG A 150 -11.71 41.73 76.96
C ARG A 150 -10.66 41.74 75.86
N ASN A 151 -9.39 41.90 76.22
CA ASN A 151 -8.29 41.93 75.25
C ASN A 151 -8.09 40.57 74.58
N ALA A 152 -8.36 39.45 75.27
CA ALA A 152 -8.37 38.12 74.67
C ALA A 152 -9.53 37.98 73.67
N ASN A 153 -10.76 38.33 74.06
CA ASN A 153 -11.94 38.24 73.19
C ASN A 153 -11.83 39.13 71.95
N ALA A 154 -11.35 40.37 72.11
CA ALA A 154 -11.11 41.28 70.99
C ALA A 154 -10.04 40.75 70.01
N ARG A 155 -8.97 40.13 70.53
CA ARG A 155 -7.94 39.48 69.70
C ARG A 155 -8.47 38.25 68.98
N ALA A 156 -9.23 37.40 69.66
CA ALA A 156 -9.82 36.19 69.06
C ALA A 156 -10.81 36.54 67.95
N TYR A 157 -11.65 37.57 68.16
CA TYR A 157 -12.54 38.11 67.12
C TYR A 157 -11.75 38.67 65.93
N ALA A 158 -10.71 39.48 66.18
CA ALA A 158 -9.89 40.03 65.11
C ALA A 158 -9.14 38.94 64.30
N SER A 159 -8.53 37.95 64.97
CA SER A 159 -7.83 36.86 64.29
C SER A 159 -8.77 35.95 63.51
N GLY A 160 -9.96 35.66 64.04
CA GLY A 160 -10.97 34.87 63.34
C GLY A 160 -11.55 35.61 62.13
N LEU A 161 -11.77 36.92 62.22
CA LEU A 161 -12.19 37.74 61.09
C LEU A 161 -11.12 37.81 59.99
N ILE A 162 -9.85 37.96 60.35
CA ILE A 162 -8.72 37.94 59.39
C ILE A 162 -8.62 36.57 58.72
N GLY A 163 -8.72 35.47 59.49
CA GLY A 163 -8.71 34.11 58.93
C GLY A 163 -9.90 33.83 58.01
N ALA A 164 -11.07 34.39 58.32
CA ALA A 164 -12.25 34.30 57.47
C ALA A 164 -12.08 35.06 56.15
N MET A 165 -11.59 36.31 56.20
CA MET A 165 -11.26 37.09 54.98
C MET A 165 -10.20 36.38 54.13
N GLN A 166 -9.18 35.78 54.76
CA GLN A 166 -8.16 35.01 54.06
C GLN A 166 -8.73 33.74 53.38
N ALA A 167 -9.79 33.14 53.95
CA ALA A 167 -10.50 32.02 53.32
C ALA A 167 -11.36 32.47 52.13
N ASP A 168 -12.00 33.63 52.20
CA ASP A 168 -12.69 34.26 51.06
C ASP A 168 -11.72 34.56 49.91
N ASP A 169 -10.58 35.20 50.21
CA ASP A 169 -9.53 35.49 49.23
C ASP A 169 -8.99 34.20 48.60
N ALA A 170 -8.70 33.16 49.40
CA ALA A 170 -8.21 31.87 48.92
C ALA A 170 -9.23 31.13 48.03
N LYS A 171 -10.53 31.23 48.33
CA LYS A 171 -11.62 30.72 47.47
C LYS A 171 -11.64 31.44 46.13
N ALA A 172 -11.64 32.77 46.14
CA ALA A 172 -11.63 33.58 44.92
C ALA A 172 -10.37 33.34 44.07
N ASP A 173 -9.22 33.09 44.71
CA ASP A 173 -7.97 32.71 44.03
C ASP A 173 -8.02 31.30 43.43
N GLY A 174 -8.68 30.37 44.10
CA GLY A 174 -8.98 29.02 43.59
C GLY A 174 -9.87 29.08 42.35
N GLU A 175 -10.96 29.86 42.40
CA GLU A 175 -11.87 30.09 41.27
C GLU A 175 -11.15 30.74 40.07
N ARG A 176 -10.33 31.78 40.31
CA ARG A 176 -9.48 32.39 39.27
C ARG A 176 -8.53 31.37 38.63
N LYS A 177 -7.89 30.51 39.44
CA LYS A 177 -6.98 29.45 38.95
C LYS A 177 -7.73 28.38 38.15
N TRP A 178 -8.92 27.97 38.59
CA TRP A 178 -9.77 27.00 37.90
C TRP A 178 -10.29 27.54 36.56
N LEU A 179 -10.79 28.77 36.51
CA LEU A 179 -11.21 29.43 35.27
C LEU A 179 -10.05 29.60 34.29
N ARG A 180 -8.85 29.94 34.79
CA ARG A 180 -7.62 29.98 33.98
C ARG A 180 -7.25 28.60 33.44
N GLN A 181 -7.39 27.54 34.24
CA GLN A 181 -7.11 26.17 33.80
C GLN A 181 -8.10 25.75 32.70
N LEU A 182 -9.40 25.92 32.92
CA LEU A 182 -10.45 25.65 31.93
C LEU A 182 -10.24 26.41 30.61
N GLY A 183 -9.70 27.64 30.67
CA GLY A 183 -9.33 28.44 29.51
C GLY A 183 -8.01 28.01 28.82
N ILE A 184 -7.14 27.27 29.51
CA ILE A 184 -5.95 26.62 28.93
C ILE A 184 -6.33 25.28 28.31
N ASP A 185 -7.17 24.49 28.98
CA ASP A 185 -7.64 23.18 28.53
C ASP A 185 -8.39 23.32 27.19
N LYS A 186 -9.36 24.23 27.11
CA LYS A 186 -10.04 24.57 25.84
C LYS A 186 -9.06 24.92 24.72
N LYS A 187 -8.09 25.81 24.99
CA LYS A 187 -7.04 26.18 24.03
C LYS A 187 -6.09 25.04 23.70
N ASN A 188 -6.06 23.97 24.48
CA ASN A 188 -5.30 22.76 24.19
C ASN A 188 -6.10 21.80 23.31
N ASP A 189 -7.40 21.65 23.60
CA ASP A 189 -8.35 20.87 22.80
C ASP A 189 -8.54 21.49 21.40
N ASP A 190 -8.65 22.82 21.31
CA ASP A 190 -8.70 23.58 20.05
C ASP A 190 -7.47 23.27 19.19
N ARG A 191 -6.26 23.46 19.73
CA ARG A 191 -4.98 23.18 19.03
C ARG A 191 -4.79 21.70 18.71
N TYR A 192 -5.31 20.80 19.55
CA TYR A 192 -5.30 19.37 19.26
C TYR A 192 -6.19 19.05 18.06
N ASN A 193 -7.42 19.57 18.05
CA ASN A 193 -8.35 19.40 16.94
C ASN A 193 -7.81 20.03 15.64
N GLU A 194 -7.29 21.26 15.68
CA GLU A 194 -6.55 21.88 14.56
C GLU A 194 -5.42 20.97 14.05
N GLY A 195 -4.63 20.41 14.95
CA GLY A 195 -3.56 19.45 14.63
C GLY A 195 -4.06 18.13 14.02
N ILE A 196 -5.28 17.70 14.34
CA ILE A 196 -5.96 16.59 13.65
C ILE A 196 -6.46 17.02 12.27
N GLN A 197 -7.12 18.17 12.13
CA GLN A 197 -7.59 18.66 10.81
C GLN A 197 -6.43 18.86 9.83
N HIS A 198 -5.31 19.44 10.27
CA HIS A 198 -4.09 19.60 9.46
C HIS A 198 -3.39 18.27 9.12
N ARG A 199 -3.61 17.21 9.90
CA ARG A 199 -3.15 15.86 9.58
C ARG A 199 -4.06 15.22 8.55
N ASN A 200 -5.36 15.24 8.79
CA ASN A 200 -6.39 14.68 7.90
C ASN A 200 -6.32 15.31 6.50
N GLU A 201 -6.14 16.63 6.39
CA GLU A 201 -6.00 17.30 5.09
C GLU A 201 -4.67 16.96 4.39
N ARG A 202 -3.58 16.77 5.15
CA ARG A 202 -2.30 16.30 4.59
C ARG A 202 -2.40 14.88 4.06
N GLU A 203 -3.07 13.99 4.79
CA GLU A 203 -3.34 12.61 4.38
C GLU A 203 -4.26 12.59 3.15
N ARG A 204 -5.36 13.36 3.14
CA ARG A 204 -6.24 13.53 1.98
C ARG A 204 -5.51 14.01 0.72
N VAL A 205 -4.58 14.96 0.86
CA VAL A 205 -3.74 15.44 -0.26
C VAL A 205 -2.70 14.40 -0.69
N ALA A 206 -2.20 13.56 0.21
CA ALA A 206 -1.31 12.46 -0.13
C ALA A 206 -2.06 11.34 -0.88
N ASP A 207 -3.24 10.95 -0.41
CA ASP A 207 -4.11 9.94 -1.05
C ASP A 207 -4.55 10.37 -2.44
N GLN A 208 -4.91 11.65 -2.63
CA GLN A 208 -5.23 12.21 -3.95
C GLN A 208 -4.03 12.12 -4.90
N ARG A 209 -2.83 12.50 -4.46
CA ARG A 209 -1.60 12.39 -5.27
C ARG A 209 -1.28 10.93 -5.62
N TYR A 210 -1.44 10.02 -4.67
CA TYR A 210 -1.20 8.59 -4.89
C TYR A 210 -2.21 8.01 -5.90
N SER A 211 -3.48 8.40 -5.80
CA SER A 211 -4.53 8.05 -6.76
C SER A 211 -4.21 8.58 -8.17
N ASP A 212 -3.81 9.85 -8.28
CA ASP A 212 -3.44 10.49 -9.55
C ASP A 212 -2.19 9.85 -10.19
N GLU A 213 -1.16 9.54 -9.39
CA GLU A 213 0.02 8.83 -9.87
C GLU A 213 -0.30 7.39 -10.31
N PHE A 214 -1.15 6.68 -9.56
CA PHE A 214 -1.62 5.35 -9.92
C PHE A 214 -2.47 5.36 -11.21
N ALA A 215 -3.33 6.36 -11.38
CA ALA A 215 -4.10 6.57 -12.61
C ALA A 215 -3.18 6.83 -13.82
N ARG A 216 -2.24 7.78 -13.70
CA ARG A 216 -1.24 8.09 -14.75
C ARG A 216 -0.34 6.91 -15.07
N LYS A 217 0.00 6.08 -14.07
CA LYS A 217 0.73 4.83 -14.31
C LYS A 217 -0.14 3.85 -15.10
N LYS A 218 -1.38 3.60 -14.67
CA LYS A 218 -2.32 2.71 -15.35
C LYS A 218 -2.64 3.14 -16.78
N GLU A 219 -2.60 4.44 -17.08
CA GLU A 219 -2.69 4.96 -18.46
C GLU A 219 -1.43 4.71 -19.28
N ARG A 220 -0.24 4.92 -18.70
CA ARG A 220 1.05 4.61 -19.35
C ARG A 220 1.17 3.12 -19.65
N ASP A 221 0.92 2.28 -18.65
CA ASP A 221 1.02 0.81 -18.75
C ASP A 221 0.12 0.32 -19.91
N LYS A 222 -1.13 0.81 -19.99
CA LYS A 222 -2.02 0.56 -21.15
C LYS A 222 -1.43 1.00 -22.49
N VAL A 223 -0.80 2.18 -22.57
CA VAL A 223 -0.23 2.70 -23.84
C VAL A 223 0.97 1.87 -24.27
N ASP A 224 1.79 1.40 -23.33
CA ASP A 224 2.91 0.51 -23.61
C ASP A 224 2.44 -0.92 -23.96
N ASP A 225 1.37 -1.43 -23.33
CA ASP A 225 0.68 -2.67 -23.75
C ASP A 225 0.14 -2.57 -25.18
N ASP A 226 -0.58 -1.49 -25.50
CA ASP A 226 -1.15 -1.21 -26.83
C ASP A 226 -0.05 -1.17 -27.91
N LYS A 227 1.11 -0.63 -27.56
CA LYS A 227 2.29 -0.49 -28.40
C LYS A 227 3.04 -1.82 -28.55
N TRP A 228 3.13 -2.61 -27.48
CA TRP A 228 3.67 -3.96 -27.52
C TRP A 228 2.82 -4.87 -28.40
N GLN A 229 1.48 -4.85 -28.25
CA GLN A 229 0.57 -5.65 -29.07
C GLN A 229 0.68 -5.29 -30.55
N LYS A 230 0.73 -3.98 -30.88
CA LYS A 230 0.94 -3.51 -32.27
C LYS A 230 2.28 -3.98 -32.84
N SER A 231 3.36 -3.95 -32.06
CA SER A 231 4.68 -4.42 -32.52
C SER A 231 4.75 -5.95 -32.67
N PHE A 232 4.09 -6.69 -31.76
CA PHE A 232 3.94 -8.14 -31.83
C PHE A 232 3.17 -8.57 -33.07
N ASP A 233 2.01 -7.96 -33.34
CA ASP A 233 1.21 -8.26 -34.53
C ASP A 233 1.91 -7.84 -35.83
N GLU A 234 2.70 -6.77 -35.83
CA GLU A 234 3.51 -6.41 -37.00
C GLU A 234 4.68 -7.38 -37.22
N ASN A 235 5.33 -7.83 -36.14
CA ASN A 235 6.40 -8.83 -36.20
C ASN A 235 5.88 -10.20 -36.64
N LYS A 236 4.70 -10.61 -36.16
CA LYS A 236 3.99 -11.80 -36.64
C LYS A 236 3.69 -11.70 -38.14
N ARG A 237 3.09 -10.59 -38.60
CA ARG A 237 2.89 -10.33 -40.04
C ARG A 237 4.19 -10.26 -40.84
N LYS A 238 5.34 -9.93 -40.24
CA LYS A 238 6.67 -9.99 -40.89
C LYS A 238 7.12 -11.45 -41.00
N ALA A 239 7.04 -12.24 -39.93
CA ALA A 239 7.37 -13.66 -39.91
C ALA A 239 6.49 -14.50 -40.86
N ASP A 240 5.17 -14.25 -40.90
CA ASP A 240 4.24 -14.92 -41.82
C ASP A 240 4.63 -14.63 -43.29
N ARG A 241 5.03 -13.39 -43.60
CA ARG A 241 5.49 -13.00 -44.94
C ARG A 241 6.84 -13.62 -45.31
N THR A 242 7.83 -13.64 -44.41
CA THR A 242 9.13 -14.26 -44.70
C THR A 242 9.01 -15.78 -44.80
N HIS A 243 8.21 -16.43 -43.96
CA HIS A 243 7.88 -17.85 -44.07
C HIS A 243 7.22 -18.18 -45.41
N ASN A 244 6.18 -17.44 -45.80
CA ASN A 244 5.48 -17.69 -47.06
C ASN A 244 6.36 -17.43 -48.29
N LEU A 245 7.27 -16.45 -48.22
CA LEU A 245 8.29 -16.22 -49.26
C LEU A 245 9.33 -17.35 -49.29
N ALA A 246 9.75 -17.89 -48.13
CA ALA A 246 10.64 -19.05 -48.06
C ALA A 246 9.97 -20.32 -48.63
N VAL A 247 8.69 -20.57 -48.32
CA VAL A 247 7.92 -21.67 -48.91
C VAL A 247 7.74 -21.50 -50.42
N GLN A 248 7.47 -20.27 -50.90
CA GLN A 248 7.34 -20.03 -52.33
C GLN A 248 8.68 -20.22 -53.05
N THR A 249 9.76 -19.61 -52.57
CA THR A 249 11.09 -19.80 -53.17
C THR A 249 11.59 -21.24 -53.08
N GLN A 250 11.20 -22.03 -52.07
CA GLN A 250 11.47 -23.48 -52.06
C GLN A 250 10.70 -24.22 -53.16
N LYS A 251 9.43 -23.88 -53.41
CA LYS A 251 8.65 -24.44 -54.54
C LYS A 251 9.28 -24.04 -55.88
N ASP A 252 9.57 -22.76 -56.08
CA ASP A 252 10.20 -22.24 -57.29
C ASP A 252 11.55 -22.92 -57.55
N ASN A 253 12.37 -23.12 -56.52
CA ASN A 253 13.64 -23.85 -56.61
C ASN A 253 13.43 -25.36 -56.91
N LYS A 254 12.38 -26.00 -56.39
CA LYS A 254 12.03 -27.38 -56.73
C LYS A 254 11.61 -27.49 -58.19
N ASP A 255 10.74 -26.60 -58.65
CA ASP A 255 10.30 -26.51 -60.03
C ASP A 255 11.46 -26.25 -61.01
N LEU A 256 12.38 -25.35 -60.65
CA LEU A 256 13.60 -25.09 -61.42
C LEU A 256 14.52 -26.31 -61.45
N ARG A 257 14.71 -27.01 -60.33
CA ARG A 257 15.46 -28.28 -60.29
C ARG A 257 14.79 -29.37 -61.12
N GLU A 258 13.47 -29.52 -61.07
CA GLU A 258 12.76 -30.47 -61.92
C GLU A 258 12.88 -30.13 -63.41
N LYS A 259 12.74 -28.84 -63.78
CA LYS A 259 12.96 -28.37 -65.15
C LYS A 259 14.40 -28.62 -65.60
N GLN A 260 15.39 -28.41 -64.72
CA GLN A 260 16.80 -28.69 -64.99
C GLN A 260 17.09 -30.19 -65.13
N ILE A 261 16.51 -31.04 -64.28
CA ILE A 261 16.62 -32.51 -64.36
C ILE A 261 15.98 -33.00 -65.65
N LYS A 262 14.74 -32.58 -65.96
CA LYS A 262 14.02 -32.93 -67.20
C LYS A 262 14.80 -32.47 -68.44
N ALA A 263 15.36 -31.26 -68.45
CA ALA A 263 16.21 -30.77 -69.53
C ALA A 263 17.56 -31.52 -69.65
N THR A 264 18.15 -31.96 -68.54
CA THR A 264 19.42 -32.70 -68.51
C THR A 264 19.21 -34.16 -68.94
N GLY A 265 18.14 -34.80 -68.48
CA GLY A 265 17.68 -36.11 -68.96
C GLY A 265 17.38 -36.08 -70.46
N ALA A 266 16.66 -35.07 -70.95
CA ALA A 266 16.39 -34.88 -72.37
C ALA A 266 17.68 -34.69 -73.21
N ARG A 267 18.70 -33.97 -72.68
CA ARG A 267 20.02 -33.87 -73.33
C ARG A 267 20.76 -35.22 -73.34
N SER A 268 20.68 -35.98 -72.25
CA SER A 268 21.29 -37.31 -72.14
C SER A 268 20.65 -38.32 -73.11
N ALA A 269 19.31 -38.32 -73.20
CA ALA A 269 18.54 -39.16 -74.12
C ALA A 269 18.79 -38.84 -75.60
N ARG A 270 19.03 -37.57 -75.93
CA ARG A 270 19.40 -37.12 -77.29
C ARG A 270 20.80 -37.58 -77.72
N GLY A 271 21.77 -37.61 -76.79
CA GLY A 271 23.15 -37.97 -77.13
C GLY A 271 23.78 -36.99 -78.13
N LYS A 272 24.74 -37.45 -78.94
CA LYS A 272 25.33 -36.63 -80.02
C LYS A 272 24.41 -36.63 -81.25
N GLN A 273 24.46 -35.56 -82.03
CA GLN A 273 23.77 -35.49 -83.32
C GLN A 273 24.79 -35.81 -84.43
N LEU A 274 24.45 -36.79 -85.28
CA LEU A 274 25.25 -37.22 -86.42
C LEU A 274 24.75 -36.53 -87.69
N GLY A 275 25.66 -35.92 -88.44
CA GLY A 275 25.36 -35.27 -89.72
C GLY A 275 25.67 -36.17 -90.91
N PHE A 276 24.71 -36.33 -91.81
CA PHE A 276 24.79 -37.07 -93.06
C PHE A 276 24.68 -36.08 -94.20
N SER A 277 25.68 -36.03 -95.08
CA SER A 277 25.64 -35.21 -96.29
C SER A 277 25.13 -36.03 -97.46
N ASP A 278 24.38 -35.37 -98.34
CA ASP A 278 23.97 -35.89 -99.65
C ASP A 278 25.11 -35.79 -100.69
N GLY A 279 26.02 -34.82 -100.48
CA GLY A 279 26.97 -34.37 -101.49
C GLY A 279 26.49 -33.09 -102.17
N ASP A 280 25.21 -33.07 -102.58
CA ASP A 280 24.53 -31.93 -103.22
C ASP A 280 24.11 -30.81 -102.22
N GLY A 281 24.84 -30.67 -101.12
CA GLY A 281 24.62 -29.62 -100.10
C GLY A 281 23.48 -29.86 -99.10
N ASN A 282 22.58 -30.81 -99.35
CA ASN A 282 21.58 -31.23 -98.37
C ASN A 282 22.25 -31.97 -97.19
N GLN A 283 21.89 -31.61 -95.96
CA GLN A 283 22.37 -32.26 -94.74
C GLN A 283 21.22 -32.78 -93.88
N VAL A 284 21.21 -34.09 -93.63
CA VAL A 284 20.29 -34.75 -92.71
C VAL A 284 20.98 -34.92 -91.37
N SER A 285 20.31 -34.60 -90.26
CA SER A 285 20.88 -34.73 -88.92
C SER A 285 20.03 -35.68 -88.06
N ILE A 286 20.66 -36.71 -87.50
CA ILE A 286 19.97 -37.78 -86.75
C ILE A 286 20.71 -38.00 -85.42
N TYR A 287 19.98 -38.14 -84.32
CA TYR A 287 20.56 -38.43 -83.01
C TYR A 287 21.24 -39.81 -83.00
N GLU A 288 22.43 -39.92 -82.39
CA GLU A 288 23.27 -41.13 -82.34
C GLU A 288 22.51 -42.35 -81.80
N ASN A 289 21.63 -42.14 -80.82
CA ASN A 289 20.81 -43.18 -80.21
C ASN A 289 19.71 -43.69 -81.18
N VAL A 290 19.07 -42.79 -81.93
CA VAL A 290 18.09 -43.13 -82.97
C VAL A 290 18.80 -43.88 -84.10
N TRP A 291 19.93 -43.35 -84.56
CA TRP A 291 20.75 -43.92 -85.62
C TRP A 291 21.15 -45.37 -85.34
N LYS A 292 21.74 -45.65 -84.17
CA LYS A 292 22.16 -47.01 -83.78
C LYS A 292 21.03 -48.04 -83.82
N GLY A 293 19.80 -47.64 -83.47
CA GLY A 293 18.62 -48.51 -83.55
C GLY A 293 18.11 -48.72 -84.98
N SER A 294 18.07 -47.66 -85.79
CA SER A 294 17.54 -47.72 -87.16
C SER A 294 18.51 -48.23 -88.21
N MET A 295 19.82 -48.22 -87.93
CA MET A 295 20.84 -48.28 -88.98
C MET A 295 20.77 -49.54 -89.85
N GLN A 296 20.63 -50.71 -89.24
CA GLN A 296 20.55 -51.97 -89.97
C GLN A 296 19.31 -52.00 -90.90
N GLN A 297 18.21 -51.34 -90.53
CA GLN A 297 17.02 -51.20 -91.39
C GLN A 297 17.31 -50.32 -92.62
N VAL A 298 18.05 -49.21 -92.47
CA VAL A 298 18.45 -48.36 -93.59
C VAL A 298 19.38 -49.13 -94.55
N TYR A 299 20.31 -49.91 -94.02
CA TYR A 299 21.20 -50.77 -94.81
C TYR A 299 20.42 -51.85 -95.59
N ASP A 300 19.51 -52.58 -94.93
CA ASP A 300 18.76 -53.67 -95.55
C ASP A 300 17.74 -53.17 -96.60
N VAL A 301 17.08 -52.04 -96.34
CA VAL A 301 16.23 -51.38 -97.34
C VAL A 301 17.04 -50.90 -98.54
N MET A 302 18.20 -50.27 -98.32
CA MET A 302 19.09 -49.84 -99.41
C MET A 302 19.58 -51.02 -100.25
N LEU A 303 19.92 -52.15 -99.62
CA LEU A 303 20.25 -53.42 -100.28
C LEU A 303 19.12 -53.91 -101.20
N SER A 304 17.87 -53.79 -100.76
CA SER A 304 16.70 -54.18 -101.56
C SER A 304 16.37 -53.22 -102.72
N ASP A 305 16.82 -51.96 -102.63
CA ASP A 305 16.49 -50.88 -103.58
C ASP A 305 17.60 -50.70 -104.64
N LEU A 306 18.86 -50.97 -104.28
CA LEU A 306 20.03 -50.90 -105.18
C LEU A 306 20.37 -52.24 -105.87
N ALA A 307 19.70 -53.34 -105.52
CA ALA A 307 19.99 -54.66 -106.12
C ALA A 307 19.74 -54.64 -107.65
N PRO A 308 20.75 -54.97 -108.49
CA PRO A 308 20.56 -55.08 -109.93
C PRO A 308 19.49 -56.11 -110.28
N GLN A 309 18.70 -55.83 -111.32
CA GLN A 309 17.70 -56.77 -111.84
C GLN A 309 18.36 -57.96 -112.56
N ASP A 310 19.50 -57.73 -113.22
CA ASP A 310 20.26 -58.77 -113.90
C ASP A 310 20.94 -59.73 -112.92
N GLU A 311 20.61 -61.02 -113.00
CA GLU A 311 21.00 -61.99 -111.96
C GLU A 311 22.53 -62.19 -111.85
N LYS A 312 23.27 -62.00 -112.94
CA LYS A 312 24.74 -62.04 -112.93
C LYS A 312 25.33 -60.88 -112.13
N GLU A 313 24.80 -59.67 -112.34
CA GLU A 313 25.24 -58.45 -111.64
C GLU A 313 24.78 -58.44 -110.19
N ARG A 314 23.56 -58.93 -109.92
CA ARG A 314 23.08 -59.17 -108.58
C ARG A 314 23.99 -60.13 -107.80
N ARG A 315 24.40 -61.25 -108.41
CA ARG A 315 25.36 -62.21 -107.81
C ARG A 315 26.77 -61.63 -107.65
N SER A 316 27.15 -60.52 -108.28
CA SER A 316 28.39 -59.78 -107.95
C SER A 316 28.16 -58.69 -106.89
N PHE A 317 27.03 -57.98 -106.92
CA PHE A 317 26.58 -57.02 -105.90
C PHE A 317 26.45 -57.69 -104.53
N GLU A 318 25.74 -58.81 -104.41
CA GLU A 318 25.64 -59.61 -103.17
C GLU A 318 27.02 -60.09 -102.67
N ARG A 319 27.94 -60.42 -103.59
CA ARG A 319 29.34 -60.75 -103.27
C ARG A 319 30.20 -59.56 -102.88
N GLN A 320 29.85 -58.34 -103.27
CA GLN A 320 30.45 -57.11 -102.76
C GLN A 320 29.88 -56.79 -101.38
N MET A 321 28.55 -56.82 -101.21
CA MET A 321 27.85 -56.56 -99.94
C MET A 321 28.27 -57.54 -98.83
N LYS A 322 28.57 -58.81 -99.17
CA LYS A 322 29.12 -59.79 -98.22
C LYS A 322 30.55 -59.47 -97.72
N LYS A 323 31.27 -58.51 -98.33
CA LYS A 323 32.57 -58.02 -97.84
C LYS A 323 32.45 -56.90 -96.79
N LEU A 324 31.24 -56.37 -96.58
CA LEU A 324 30.91 -55.45 -95.49
C LEU A 324 30.48 -56.27 -94.26
N ASP A 325 31.44 -57.06 -93.78
CA ASP A 325 31.37 -57.97 -92.65
C ASP A 325 31.22 -57.21 -91.31
N THR A 326 31.99 -56.15 -91.09
CA THR A 326 31.93 -55.31 -89.89
C THR A 326 30.84 -54.26 -89.99
N GLN A 327 30.26 -53.91 -88.84
CA GLN A 327 29.25 -52.85 -88.75
C GLN A 327 29.78 -51.52 -89.32
N GLN A 328 31.01 -51.11 -88.99
CA GLN A 328 31.60 -49.87 -89.53
C GLN A 328 31.62 -49.81 -91.06
N LYS A 329 31.98 -50.91 -91.75
CA LYS A 329 31.95 -50.96 -93.21
C LYS A 329 30.53 -50.71 -93.74
N LYS A 330 29.52 -51.40 -93.18
CA LYS A 330 28.11 -51.16 -93.51
C LYS A 330 27.72 -49.71 -93.25
N GLU A 331 28.17 -49.14 -92.12
CA GLU A 331 27.87 -47.76 -91.76
C GLU A 331 28.41 -46.75 -92.77
N ASP A 332 29.66 -46.92 -93.22
CA ASP A 332 30.28 -46.02 -94.17
C ASP A 332 29.72 -46.20 -95.59
N TYR A 333 29.31 -47.42 -95.96
CA TYR A 333 28.59 -47.67 -97.21
C TYR A 333 27.23 -46.97 -97.25
N VAL A 334 26.44 -47.03 -96.17
CA VAL A 334 25.18 -46.28 -96.08
C VAL A 334 25.45 -44.78 -96.15
N LYS A 335 26.40 -44.24 -95.38
CA LYS A 335 26.77 -42.81 -95.40
C LYS A 335 27.12 -42.32 -96.81
N GLN A 336 27.69 -43.17 -97.66
CA GLN A 336 28.08 -42.85 -99.04
C GLN A 336 27.01 -43.10 -100.12
N ASN A 337 25.93 -43.84 -99.82
CA ASN A 337 24.98 -44.32 -100.83
C ASN A 337 23.49 -44.15 -100.46
N TRP A 338 23.15 -43.62 -99.28
CA TRP A 338 21.77 -43.49 -98.81
C TRP A 338 20.85 -42.69 -99.75
N HIS A 339 21.37 -41.67 -100.43
CA HIS A 339 20.65 -40.88 -101.42
C HIS A 339 20.32 -41.64 -102.71
N LYS A 340 21.04 -42.73 -103.02
CA LYS A 340 20.85 -43.53 -104.24
C LYS A 340 19.64 -44.45 -104.15
N SER A 341 19.08 -44.63 -102.94
CA SER A 341 17.82 -45.32 -102.70
C SER A 341 16.76 -44.31 -102.28
N SER A 342 15.69 -44.20 -103.06
CA SER A 342 14.54 -43.37 -102.70
C SER A 342 13.92 -43.83 -101.37
N LYS A 343 13.87 -45.15 -101.14
CA LYS A 343 13.36 -45.72 -99.88
C LYS A 343 14.27 -45.40 -98.68
N ALA A 344 15.59 -45.52 -98.82
CA ALA A 344 16.52 -45.20 -97.74
C ALA A 344 16.54 -43.70 -97.44
N ALA A 345 16.51 -42.83 -98.46
CA ALA A 345 16.38 -41.38 -98.28
C ALA A 345 15.10 -40.99 -97.54
N ALA A 346 13.95 -41.60 -97.87
CA ALA A 346 12.70 -41.38 -97.15
C ALA A 346 12.78 -41.79 -95.66
N ILE A 347 13.51 -42.86 -95.33
CA ILE A 347 13.75 -43.28 -93.95
C ILE A 347 14.73 -42.31 -93.24
N MET A 348 15.82 -41.89 -93.88
CA MET A 348 16.73 -40.87 -93.33
C MET A 348 15.98 -39.58 -92.97
N MET A 349 15.04 -39.15 -93.83
CA MET A 349 14.20 -37.96 -93.66
C MET A 349 13.04 -38.13 -92.68
N SER A 350 12.75 -39.35 -92.20
CA SER A 350 11.82 -39.58 -91.08
C SER A 350 12.58 -39.68 -89.75
N LEU A 351 13.72 -40.36 -89.73
CA LEU A 351 14.61 -40.48 -88.56
C LEU A 351 15.12 -39.12 -88.05
N SER A 352 15.39 -38.17 -88.95
CA SER A 352 15.79 -36.80 -88.57
C SER A 352 14.68 -35.96 -87.92
N LYS A 353 13.43 -36.43 -87.96
CA LYS A 353 12.28 -35.80 -87.29
C LYS A 353 11.96 -36.42 -85.92
N LEU A 354 12.68 -37.48 -85.53
CA LEU A 354 12.49 -38.15 -84.24
C LEU A 354 13.36 -37.49 -83.17
N ASP A 355 12.72 -36.87 -82.17
CA ASP A 355 13.41 -36.46 -80.95
C ASP A 355 13.31 -37.60 -79.90
N PRO A 356 14.41 -38.31 -79.59
CA PRO A 356 14.36 -39.42 -78.63
C PRO A 356 13.97 -38.97 -77.22
N ALA A 357 14.12 -37.69 -76.86
CA ALA A 357 13.65 -37.17 -75.59
C ALA A 357 12.11 -37.08 -75.48
N THR A 358 11.37 -37.24 -76.59
CA THR A 358 9.91 -37.37 -76.60
C THR A 358 9.43 -38.81 -76.84
N MET A 359 10.34 -39.75 -77.15
CA MET A 359 10.00 -41.15 -77.42
C MET A 359 10.11 -42.07 -76.19
N THR A 360 10.51 -41.55 -75.02
CA THR A 360 10.56 -42.28 -73.75
C THR A 360 9.17 -42.41 -73.11
N SER A 361 8.25 -43.10 -73.80
CA SER A 361 6.95 -43.44 -73.24
C SER A 361 7.04 -44.65 -72.30
N GLY A 362 6.92 -44.42 -71.00
CA GLY A 362 6.62 -45.48 -70.01
C GLY A 362 7.77 -46.43 -69.68
N ILE A 363 8.83 -45.93 -69.05
CA ILE A 363 9.63 -46.73 -68.11
C ILE A 363 9.39 -46.14 -66.72
N ASP A 364 8.93 -46.99 -65.80
CA ASP A 364 8.43 -46.60 -64.49
C ASP A 364 9.58 -46.39 -63.48
N GLU A 365 9.68 -45.21 -62.87
CA GLU A 365 10.76 -44.85 -61.91
C GLU A 365 10.49 -45.41 -60.49
N GLY A 366 10.12 -46.69 -60.41
CA GLY A 366 9.63 -47.38 -59.21
C GLY A 366 10.69 -47.88 -58.21
N LEU A 367 11.78 -47.14 -57.94
CA LEU A 367 12.78 -47.52 -56.91
C LEU A 367 13.26 -46.35 -56.04
N GLY A 368 12.39 -45.93 -55.10
CA GLY A 368 12.74 -44.95 -54.06
C GLY A 368 13.64 -45.52 -52.97
N TRP A 369 14.94 -45.22 -53.00
CA TRP A 369 15.89 -45.55 -51.92
C TRP A 369 15.74 -44.61 -50.71
N GLY A 370 14.62 -44.74 -49.99
CA GLY A 370 14.35 -44.03 -48.75
C GLY A 370 15.24 -44.53 -47.60
N ARG A 371 16.41 -43.91 -47.39
CA ARG A 371 17.33 -44.23 -46.28
C ARG A 371 16.78 -43.73 -44.94
N ASN A 372 15.85 -44.47 -44.36
CA ASN A 372 15.20 -44.12 -43.09
C ASN A 372 16.17 -44.28 -41.89
N SER A 373 16.77 -43.18 -41.44
CA SER A 373 17.57 -43.11 -40.20
C SER A 373 16.75 -42.51 -39.06
N GLY A 374 15.90 -43.33 -38.44
CA GLY A 374 15.10 -42.95 -37.27
C GLY A 374 15.95 -42.86 -36.00
N ASN A 375 16.55 -41.69 -35.75
CA ASN A 375 17.12 -41.36 -34.44
C ASN A 375 15.99 -40.85 -33.52
N ASN A 376 15.31 -41.78 -32.83
CA ASN A 376 14.44 -41.42 -31.71
C ASN A 376 15.34 -41.05 -30.52
N ASN A 377 15.31 -39.78 -30.10
CA ASN A 377 15.98 -39.34 -28.88
C ASN A 377 15.20 -38.20 -28.23
N GLU A 378 13.92 -38.48 -27.92
CA GLU A 378 13.10 -37.68 -27.03
C GLU A 378 13.71 -37.73 -25.62
N THR A 379 14.05 -36.58 -25.08
CA THR A 379 14.47 -36.40 -23.69
C THR A 379 13.84 -35.09 -23.23
N ASP A 380 12.72 -35.20 -22.53
CA ASP A 380 11.97 -34.04 -22.02
C ASP A 380 12.76 -33.32 -20.91
N TRP A 381 12.78 -31.99 -20.98
CA TRP A 381 13.17 -31.04 -19.93
C TRP A 381 12.44 -29.70 -20.15
#